data_AF-A0A2C9L539-F1
#
_entry.id   AF-A0A2C9L539-F1
#
_cell.length_a   1.000
_cell.length_b   1.000
_cell.length_c   1.000
_cell.angle_alpha   90.00
_cell.angle_beta   90.00
_cell.angle_gamma   90.00
#
_symmetry.space_group_name_H-M   'P 1'
#
loop_
_entity.id
_entity.type
_entity.pdbx_description
1 polymer ?
#
loop_
_entity_poly.entity_id
_entity_poly.type
_entity_poly.pdbx_seq_one_letter_code
_entity_poly.pdbx_strand_id
1 'polypeptide(L)'
;MRTETQTSMDIASFFGDISSSEEEDDDEKDVNIMDSGEDDASRDPNTPRGGMSALDNGGAESQERGMTDNETAELQEKLKELEKQLDEIRERRSHQEDQLATMEDDSLKGELQEALNQVVHEENEKEREMEILSAMLNQ
;
A
#
# COMPACT_ATOMS: atom_id res chain seq x y z
N MET A 1 1.61 -56.49 -0.07
CA MET A 1 1.05 -55.31 0.62
C MET A 1 1.81 -54.10 0.13
N ARG A 2 1.17 -53.24 -0.67
CA ARG A 2 1.70 -51.94 -1.10
C ARG A 2 0.78 -50.89 -0.49
N THR A 3 1.40 -49.93 0.16
CA THR A 3 0.78 -48.82 0.90
C THR A 3 0.28 -47.76 -0.09
N GLU A 4 -1.03 -47.57 -0.15
CA GLU A 4 -1.66 -46.37 -0.71
C GLU A 4 -1.93 -45.40 0.44
N THR A 5 -1.02 -44.45 0.64
CA THR A 5 -1.30 -43.23 1.41
C THR A 5 -1.98 -42.25 0.47
N GLN A 6 -3.30 -42.26 0.45
CA GLN A 6 -4.10 -41.14 -0.06
C GLN A 6 -3.95 -39.98 0.93
N THR A 7 -3.05 -39.06 0.64
CA THR A 7 -3.01 -37.76 1.32
C THR A 7 -3.80 -36.78 0.46
N SER A 8 -5.13 -36.85 0.57
CA SER A 8 -6.00 -35.76 0.12
C SER A 8 -5.74 -34.58 1.05
N MET A 9 -4.85 -33.68 0.67
CA MET A 9 -4.65 -32.42 1.38
C MET A 9 -5.82 -31.50 1.02
N ASP A 10 -6.77 -31.36 1.94
CA ASP A 10 -7.86 -30.39 1.85
C ASP A 10 -7.29 -28.96 1.78
N ILE A 11 -7.41 -28.33 0.61
CA ILE A 11 -7.05 -26.92 0.35
C ILE A 11 -7.82 -25.95 1.28
N ALA A 12 -8.98 -26.38 1.78
CA ALA A 12 -9.78 -25.64 2.76
C ALA A 12 -9.03 -25.37 4.09
N SER A 13 -8.03 -26.19 4.43
CA SER A 13 -7.19 -25.99 5.62
C SER A 13 -6.08 -24.96 5.42
N PHE A 14 -5.80 -24.52 4.19
CA PHE A 14 -4.80 -23.47 3.94
C PHE A 14 -5.38 -22.06 4.11
N PHE A 15 -6.69 -21.89 3.92
CA PHE A 15 -7.39 -20.60 4.03
C PHE A 15 -8.22 -20.44 5.30
N GLY A 16 -8.33 -21.50 6.13
CA GLY A 16 -9.17 -21.52 7.34
C GLY A 16 -8.52 -20.95 8.61
N ASP A 17 -7.20 -20.66 8.58
CA ASP A 17 -6.43 -20.26 9.77
C ASP A 17 -5.84 -18.84 9.69
N ILE A 18 -6.46 -17.92 8.92
CA ILE A 18 -6.26 -16.47 9.18
C ILE A 18 -7.04 -16.09 10.45
N SER A 19 -6.36 -16.33 11.55
CA SER A 19 -6.72 -16.09 12.94
C SER A 19 -7.44 -14.75 13.19
N SER A 20 -8.54 -14.83 13.94
CA SER A 20 -9.10 -13.74 14.73
C SER A 20 -8.00 -13.06 15.56
N SER A 21 -7.77 -11.77 15.31
CA SER A 21 -7.23 -10.88 16.32
C SER A 21 -8.37 -9.95 16.74
N GLU A 22 -8.93 -10.29 17.90
CA GLU A 22 -9.81 -9.45 18.70
C GLU A 22 -8.97 -8.28 19.23
N GLU A 23 -9.24 -7.09 18.73
CA GLU A 23 -8.69 -5.84 19.27
C GLU A 23 -9.89 -4.89 19.48
N GLU A 24 -10.46 -4.95 20.69
CA GLU A 24 -11.16 -3.83 21.28
C GLU A 24 -10.12 -2.71 21.49
N ASP A 25 -10.30 -1.55 20.87
CA ASP A 25 -9.97 -0.27 21.52
C ASP A 25 -10.61 0.91 20.76
N ASP A 26 -11.52 1.55 21.49
CA ASP A 26 -11.71 3.00 21.62
C ASP A 26 -11.17 3.92 20.51
N ASP A 27 -12.09 4.59 19.81
CA ASP A 27 -11.86 5.97 19.37
C ASP A 27 -13.20 6.73 19.26
N GLU A 28 -13.66 7.17 20.43
CA GLU A 28 -14.56 8.32 20.58
C GLU A 28 -13.89 9.58 20.01
N LYS A 29 -14.14 9.95 18.75
CA LYS A 29 -14.04 11.37 18.32
C LYS A 29 -15.16 11.76 17.37
N ASP A 30 -16.14 12.44 17.95
CA ASP A 30 -17.08 13.32 17.27
C ASP A 30 -16.35 14.15 16.20
N VAL A 31 -16.69 13.92 14.94
CA VAL A 31 -16.30 14.79 13.84
C VAL A 31 -17.01 16.12 14.02
N ASN A 32 -16.29 17.12 14.53
CA ASN A 32 -16.70 18.51 14.39
C ASN A 32 -16.70 18.87 12.90
N ILE A 33 -17.82 18.59 12.23
CA ILE A 33 -18.14 19.18 10.93
C ILE A 33 -18.32 20.67 11.20
N MET A 34 -17.22 21.43 11.14
CA MET A 34 -17.29 22.86 10.94
C MET A 34 -17.93 23.06 9.57
N ASP A 35 -19.25 23.28 9.62
CA ASP A 35 -20.05 23.88 8.57
C ASP A 35 -19.33 25.13 8.08
N SER A 36 -18.45 24.94 7.10
CA SER A 36 -17.84 26.03 6.35
C SER A 36 -18.83 26.38 5.26
N GLY A 37 -20.02 26.80 5.70
CA GLY A 37 -20.97 27.56 4.93
C GLY A 37 -20.32 28.89 4.59
N GLU A 38 -19.79 28.93 3.38
CA GLU A 38 -19.63 30.08 2.52
C GLU A 38 -20.64 31.20 2.88
N ASP A 39 -20.16 32.28 3.50
CA ASP A 39 -20.85 33.57 3.46
C ASP A 39 -19.95 34.57 2.76
N ASP A 40 -20.24 34.70 1.47
CA ASP A 40 -19.78 35.75 0.57
C ASP A 40 -20.25 37.11 1.09
N ALA A 41 -19.31 37.95 1.52
CA ALA A 41 -19.56 39.36 1.78
C ALA A 41 -18.34 40.24 1.43
N SER A 42 -18.08 40.35 0.12
CA SER A 42 -17.71 41.58 -0.59
C SER A 42 -17.31 42.80 0.26
N ARG A 43 -16.04 43.27 0.20
CA ARG A 43 -15.67 44.71 0.34
C ARG A 43 -14.21 45.10 -0.02
N ASP A 44 -14.10 45.74 -1.19
CA ASP A 44 -13.19 46.81 -1.64
C ASP A 44 -11.66 46.60 -1.84
N PRO A 45 -11.10 46.94 -3.03
CA PRO A 45 -9.68 46.85 -3.33
C PRO A 45 -8.95 48.19 -3.15
N ASN A 46 -8.85 48.75 -1.93
CA ASN A 46 -7.89 49.84 -1.68
C ASN A 46 -7.58 50.14 -0.20
N THR A 47 -6.56 49.49 0.38
CA THR A 47 -5.81 50.02 1.54
C THR A 47 -4.41 49.39 1.60
N PRO A 48 -3.33 50.14 1.32
CA PRO A 48 -1.99 49.77 1.74
C PRO A 48 -1.71 50.42 3.09
N ARG A 49 -1.60 49.64 4.18
CA ARG A 49 -1.01 50.18 5.42
C ARG A 49 -0.44 49.10 6.32
N GLY A 50 0.89 49.09 6.36
CA GLY A 50 1.64 49.03 7.61
C GLY A 50 2.06 47.64 8.07
N GLY A 51 3.22 47.19 7.57
CA GLY A 51 3.90 46.01 8.11
C GLY A 51 5.37 45.96 7.69
N MET A 52 6.10 47.07 7.75
CA MET A 52 7.57 47.01 7.71
C MET A 52 8.07 46.70 9.12
N SER A 53 8.27 45.42 9.41
CA SER A 53 9.34 44.98 10.30
C SER A 53 10.39 44.31 9.43
N ALA A 54 11.49 45.03 9.27
CA ALA A 54 12.67 44.65 8.54
C ALA A 54 13.52 43.69 9.39
N LEU A 55 14.09 42.69 8.70
CA LEU A 55 15.35 42.00 8.98
C LEU A 55 15.60 41.41 10.38
N ASP A 56 15.56 40.08 10.47
CA ASP A 56 16.54 39.26 11.22
C ASP A 56 16.42 37.81 10.68
N ASN A 57 17.33 37.37 9.81
CA ASN A 57 18.54 36.64 10.18
C ASN A 57 18.26 35.17 10.57
N GLY A 58 18.89 34.24 9.86
CA GLY A 58 18.70 32.79 9.97
C GLY A 58 18.13 32.24 8.65
N GLY A 59 18.92 32.17 7.58
CA GLY A 59 20.12 31.35 7.60
C GLY A 59 19.70 29.89 7.54
N ALA A 60 19.44 29.45 6.30
CA ALA A 60 19.60 28.10 5.81
C ALA A 60 19.71 27.00 6.86
N GLU A 61 18.59 26.35 7.17
CA GLU A 61 18.53 24.90 7.26
C GLU A 61 17.15 24.50 6.74
N SER A 62 16.99 24.52 5.40
CA SER A 62 16.29 23.37 4.81
C SER A 62 17.09 22.19 5.31
N GLN A 63 16.65 21.62 6.44
CA GLN A 63 16.99 20.27 6.82
C GLN A 63 16.47 19.42 5.66
N GLU A 64 17.27 19.34 4.61
CA GLU A 64 17.64 18.06 4.04
C GLU A 64 18.14 17.23 5.22
N ARG A 65 17.20 16.75 6.04
CA ARG A 65 17.43 15.61 6.92
C ARG A 65 17.67 14.50 5.92
N GLY A 66 18.93 14.34 5.52
CA GLY A 66 19.39 13.08 4.96
C GLY A 66 18.87 12.00 5.91
N MET A 67 18.28 10.95 5.33
CA MET A 67 17.76 9.83 6.11
C MET A 67 18.84 9.36 7.08
N THR A 68 18.45 9.11 8.32
CA THR A 68 19.38 8.53 9.29
C THR A 68 19.76 7.13 8.83
N ASP A 69 20.93 6.63 9.26
CA ASP A 69 21.38 5.27 8.93
C ASP A 69 20.35 4.21 9.34
N ASN A 70 19.56 4.48 10.40
CA ASN A 70 18.48 3.60 10.85
C ASN A 70 17.28 3.60 9.88
N GLU A 71 16.82 4.78 9.46
CA GLU A 71 15.75 4.90 8.46
C GLU A 71 16.15 4.26 7.13
N THR A 72 17.42 4.38 6.75
CA THR A 72 17.98 3.74 5.55
C THR A 72 17.97 2.21 5.67
N ALA A 73 18.34 1.67 6.84
CA ALA A 73 18.31 0.22 7.09
C ALA A 73 16.89 -0.36 7.07
N GLU A 74 15.92 0.34 7.68
CA GLU A 74 14.51 -0.03 7.68
C GLU A 74 13.93 -0.03 6.25
N LEU A 75 14.27 0.99 5.44
CA LEU A 75 13.86 1.04 4.03
C LEU A 75 14.47 -0.09 3.19
N GLN A 76 15.74 -0.44 3.43
CA GLN A 76 16.38 -1.59 2.76
C GLN A 76 15.73 -2.92 3.14
N GLU A 77 15.36 -3.10 4.41
CA GLU A 77 14.62 -4.28 4.86
C GLU A 77 13.25 -4.36 4.21
N LYS A 78 12.52 -3.23 4.18
CA LYS A 78 11.21 -3.14 3.52
C LYS A 78 11.29 -3.42 2.02
N LEU A 79 12.35 -2.95 1.35
CA LEU A 79 12.58 -3.26 -0.07
C LEU A 79 12.80 -4.76 -0.30
N LYS A 80 13.61 -5.42 0.53
CA LYS A 80 13.82 -6.88 0.42
C LYS A 80 12.53 -7.67 0.66
N GLU A 81 11.73 -7.25 1.63
CA GLU A 81 10.44 -7.87 1.88
C GLU A 81 9.49 -7.66 0.70
N LEU A 82 9.45 -6.46 0.10
CA LEU A 82 8.66 -6.20 -1.10
C LEU A 82 9.13 -7.01 -2.31
N GLU A 83 10.44 -7.17 -2.51
CA GLU A 83 10.99 -8.04 -3.55
C GLU A 83 10.50 -9.49 -3.37
N LYS A 84 10.56 -10.01 -2.13
CA LYS A 84 10.05 -11.35 -1.80
C LYS A 84 8.55 -11.48 -2.07
N GLN A 85 7.76 -10.48 -1.66
CA GLN A 85 6.31 -10.45 -1.91
C GLN A 85 6.01 -10.42 -3.41
N LEU A 86 6.76 -9.66 -4.20
CA LEU A 86 6.60 -9.62 -5.65
C LEU A 86 6.93 -10.95 -6.33
N ASP A 87 7.98 -11.64 -5.89
CA ASP A 87 8.31 -12.97 -6.40
C ASP A 87 7.20 -13.99 -6.09
N GLU A 88 6.64 -13.97 -4.88
CA GLU A 88 5.50 -14.81 -4.50
C GLU A 88 4.24 -14.50 -5.33
N ILE A 89 3.95 -13.21 -5.55
CA ILE A 89 2.83 -12.76 -6.39
C ILE A 89 3.02 -13.22 -7.84
N ARG A 90 4.24 -13.12 -8.39
CA ARG A 90 4.58 -13.57 -9.75
C ARG A 90 4.47 -15.07 -9.91
N GLU A 91 4.91 -15.85 -8.92
CA GLU A 91 4.73 -17.30 -8.91
C GLU A 91 3.24 -17.66 -8.89
N ARG A 92 2.45 -17.00 -8.03
CA ARG A 92 1.00 -17.18 -7.98
C ARG A 92 0.33 -16.81 -9.30
N ARG A 93 0.75 -15.71 -9.94
CA ARG A 93 0.27 -15.29 -11.26
C ARG A 93 0.55 -16.35 -12.31
N SER A 94 1.79 -16.83 -12.40
CA SER A 94 2.17 -17.89 -13.33
C SER A 94 1.33 -19.15 -13.12
N HIS A 95 1.10 -19.55 -11.88
CA HIS A 95 0.30 -20.72 -11.58
C HIS A 95 -1.18 -20.55 -11.99
N GLN A 96 -1.76 -19.38 -11.75
CA GLN A 96 -3.12 -19.07 -12.19
C GLN A 96 -3.25 -18.99 -13.72
N GLU A 97 -2.24 -18.44 -14.41
CA GLU A 97 -2.17 -18.43 -15.87
C GLU A 97 -2.13 -19.85 -16.46
N ASP A 98 -1.33 -20.75 -15.87
CA ASP A 98 -1.26 -22.16 -16.27
C ASP A 98 -2.59 -22.90 -16.03
N GLN A 99 -3.26 -22.63 -14.91
CA GLN A 99 -4.59 -23.17 -14.65
C GLN A 99 -5.60 -22.66 -15.68
N LEU A 100 -5.59 -21.36 -15.99
CA LEU A 100 -6.46 -20.75 -17.01
C LEU A 100 -6.24 -21.34 -18.41
N ALA A 101 -5.00 -21.67 -18.74
CA ALA A 101 -4.63 -22.27 -20.03
C ALA A 101 -5.13 -23.73 -20.16
N THR A 102 -5.30 -24.44 -19.03
CA THR A 102 -5.76 -25.83 -18.98
C THR A 102 -7.25 -25.96 -18.63
N MET A 103 -7.91 -24.87 -18.23
CA MET A 103 -9.31 -24.82 -17.86
C MET A 103 -10.23 -24.87 -19.09
N GLU A 104 -11.05 -25.91 -19.19
CA GLU A 104 -12.06 -26.06 -20.26
C GLU A 104 -13.45 -25.52 -19.87
N ASP A 105 -13.71 -25.31 -18.58
CA ASP A 105 -14.99 -24.78 -18.08
C ASP A 105 -15.03 -23.25 -18.15
N ASP A 106 -15.84 -22.71 -19.06
CA ASP A 106 -15.96 -21.26 -19.29
C ASP A 106 -16.51 -20.47 -18.09
N SER A 107 -17.26 -21.11 -17.17
CA SER A 107 -17.80 -20.42 -15.99
C SER A 107 -16.71 -20.18 -14.94
N LEU A 108 -15.95 -21.22 -14.62
CA LEU A 108 -14.83 -21.14 -13.69
C LEU A 108 -13.66 -20.32 -14.27
N LYS A 109 -13.54 -20.29 -15.60
CA LYS A 109 -12.58 -19.45 -16.30
C LYS A 109 -12.80 -17.96 -16.05
N GLY A 110 -14.06 -17.52 -15.97
CA GLY A 110 -14.41 -16.14 -15.63
C GLY A 110 -13.93 -15.75 -14.23
N GLU A 111 -14.25 -16.58 -13.22
CA GLU A 111 -13.81 -16.37 -11.84
C GLU A 111 -12.28 -16.38 -11.70
N LEU A 112 -11.62 -17.32 -12.37
CA LEU A 112 -10.16 -17.42 -12.35
C LEU A 112 -9.49 -16.23 -13.06
N GLN A 113 -10.13 -15.67 -14.09
CA GLN A 113 -9.65 -14.49 -14.79
C GLN A 113 -9.82 -13.21 -13.97
N GLU A 114 -10.91 -13.08 -13.21
CA GLU A 114 -11.07 -12.00 -12.22
C GLU A 114 -10.01 -12.10 -11.11
N ALA A 115 -9.77 -13.30 -10.57
CA ALA A 115 -8.72 -13.53 -9.59
C ALA A 115 -7.34 -13.17 -10.16
N LEU A 116 -7.02 -13.58 -11.39
CA LEU A 116 -5.77 -13.23 -12.07
C LEU A 116 -5.61 -11.71 -12.22
N ASN A 117 -6.67 -11.00 -12.62
CA ASN A 117 -6.64 -9.54 -12.71
C ASN A 117 -6.36 -8.88 -11.35
N GLN A 118 -6.89 -9.43 -10.27
CA GLN A 118 -6.61 -8.95 -8.92
C GLN A 118 -5.14 -9.18 -8.53
N VAL A 119 -4.57 -10.34 -8.85
CA VAL A 119 -3.15 -10.63 -8.64
C VAL A 119 -2.26 -9.68 -9.44
N VAL A 120 -2.60 -9.40 -10.69
CA VAL A 120 -1.89 -8.42 -11.54
C VAL A 120 -1.99 -7.01 -10.96
N HIS A 121 -3.16 -6.63 -10.45
CA HIS A 121 -3.32 -5.32 -9.81
C HIS A 121 -2.43 -5.19 -8.58
N GLU A 122 -2.43 -6.19 -7.70
CA GLU A 122 -1.58 -6.25 -6.51
C GLU A 122 -0.08 -6.20 -6.87
N GLU A 123 0.35 -6.93 -7.92
CA GLU A 123 1.72 -6.87 -8.44
C GLU A 123 2.11 -5.42 -8.80
N ASN A 124 1.26 -4.72 -9.56
CA ASN A 124 1.52 -3.35 -9.98
C ASN A 124 1.58 -2.36 -8.79
N GLU A 125 0.73 -2.53 -7.78
CA GLU A 125 0.76 -1.68 -6.59
C GLU A 125 2.06 -1.88 -5.80
N LYS A 126 2.50 -3.13 -5.64
CA LYS A 126 3.74 -3.48 -4.95
C LYS A 126 4.98 -3.03 -5.73
N GLU A 127 4.97 -3.14 -7.06
CA GLU A 127 6.03 -2.60 -7.91
C GLU A 127 6.16 -1.08 -7.78
N ARG A 128 5.03 -0.36 -7.75
CA ARG A 128 5.02 1.08 -7.53
C ARG A 128 5.54 1.45 -6.14
N GLU A 129 5.15 0.71 -5.10
CA GLU A 129 5.65 0.94 -3.73
C GLU A 129 7.18 0.76 -3.69
N MET A 130 7.70 -0.31 -4.29
CA MET A 130 9.13 -0.57 -4.40
C MET A 130 9.86 0.53 -5.19
N GLU A 131 9.30 1.02 -6.29
CA GLU A 131 9.87 2.12 -7.07
C GLU A 131 9.96 3.41 -6.22
N ILE A 132 8.92 3.74 -5.45
CA ILE A 132 8.91 4.90 -4.56
C ILE A 132 9.97 4.75 -3.46
N LEU A 133 10.01 3.61 -2.78
CA LEU A 133 10.96 3.37 -1.69
C LEU A 133 12.41 3.35 -2.18
N SER A 134 12.66 2.78 -3.37
CA SER A 134 13.99 2.79 -3.98
C SER A 134 14.40 4.20 -4.46
N ALA A 135 13.46 5.01 -4.96
CA ALA A 135 13.71 6.41 -5.30
C ALA A 135 13.97 7.29 -4.06
N MET A 136 13.38 6.95 -2.92
CA MET A 136 13.66 7.60 -1.64
C MET A 136 15.05 7.22 -1.10
N LEU A 137 15.52 6.00 -1.36
CA LEU A 137 16.83 5.52 -0.90
C LEU A 137 18.01 6.03 -1.74
N ASN A 138 17.75 6.39 -3.00
CA ASN A 138 18.75 6.86 -3.96
C ASN A 138 18.83 8.40 -4.06
N GLN A 139 18.09 9.14 -3.22
CA GLN A 139 18.18 10.61 -3.07
C GLN A 139 19.25 11.00 -2.07
#